data_AF-Q66WR9-F1
#
_entry.id   AF-Q66WR9-F1
#
_cell.length_a   1.000
_cell.length_b   1.000
_cell.length_c   1.000
_cell.angle_alpha   90.00
_cell.angle_beta   90.00
_cell.angle_gamma   90.00
#
_symmetry.space_group_name_H-M   'P 1'
#
loop_
_entity.id
_entity.type
_entity.pdbx_description
1 polymer ?
#
loop_
_entity_poly.entity_id
_entity_poly.type
_entity_poly.pdbx_seq_one_letter_code
_entity_poly.pdbx_strand_id
1 'polypeptide(L)'
;LACGGLAYSILQIVYDHLGEIFSSLIFGSLVFCVFLYIKGHVAPSSTDSGSSGNIIIDFYWGMELYPRIGKNFDIKVFTNCRFGMMSWAVLAVTYCIKQYEANGRVADSMLVNTILMLVYVTKFFWWEAGYWNTMDIAHDRAGFYICWGCLVWVPSVYTSPGMYLVNHPVNLGTQLALYILIAGVPCIYINYDCDRQRQEFRRTNGKALVWGKAPSKIVASYTTTSGETKNSILLTSGWWGLSRHFHYVPEILAAFFWTVPALFNHFLPYFYVVFLIILLFDRANSDD
;
A
#
# COMPACT_ATOMS: atom_id res chain seq x y z
N LEU A 1 -5.84 -9.48 30.99
CA LEU A 1 -4.49 -10.07 31.12
C LEU A 1 -4.32 -11.37 30.33
N ALA A 2 -5.24 -12.34 30.39
CA ALA A 2 -5.14 -13.59 29.62
C ALA A 2 -5.15 -13.43 28.08
N CYS A 3 -6.01 -12.57 27.50
CA CYS A 3 -5.99 -12.28 26.06
C CYS A 3 -4.68 -11.60 25.59
N GLY A 4 -4.06 -10.80 26.46
CA GLY A 4 -2.81 -10.10 26.13
C GLY A 4 -1.63 -11.07 26.04
N GLY A 5 -1.54 -12.03 26.97
CA GLY A 5 -0.51 -13.07 26.95
C GLY A 5 -0.66 -14.03 25.77
N LEU A 6 -1.90 -14.41 25.41
CA LEU A 6 -2.17 -15.22 24.23
C LEU A 6 -1.80 -14.51 22.94
N ALA A 7 -2.24 -13.25 22.76
CA ALA A 7 -1.86 -12.46 21.58
C ALA A 7 -0.35 -12.26 21.48
N TYR A 8 0.32 -12.01 22.61
CA TYR A 8 1.78 -11.90 22.69
C TYR A 8 2.45 -13.20 22.22
N SER A 9 2.01 -14.35 22.73
CA SER A 9 2.55 -15.66 22.33
C SER A 9 2.33 -15.99 20.84
N ILE A 10 1.18 -15.61 20.27
CA ILE A 10 0.86 -15.87 18.86
C ILE A 10 1.78 -15.04 17.94
N LEU A 11 1.99 -13.76 18.26
CA LEU A 11 2.84 -12.89 17.44
C LEU A 11 4.31 -13.35 17.45
N GLN A 12 4.77 -13.97 18.53
CA GLN A 12 6.11 -14.57 18.58
C GLN A 12 6.23 -15.74 17.61
N ILE A 13 5.26 -16.66 17.65
CA ILE A 13 5.20 -17.82 16.74
C ILE A 13 5.19 -17.36 15.27
N VAL A 14 4.50 -16.26 14.97
CA VAL A 14 4.47 -15.70 13.61
C VAL A 14 5.86 -15.33 13.11
N TYR A 15 6.71 -14.71 13.94
CA TYR A 15 8.07 -14.39 13.52
C TYR A 15 8.94 -15.63 13.37
N ASP A 16 8.83 -16.58 14.29
CA ASP A 16 9.66 -17.79 14.28
C ASP A 16 9.35 -18.69 13.07
N HIS A 17 8.11 -18.68 12.59
CA HIS A 17 7.67 -19.38 11.39
C HIS A 17 7.56 -18.49 10.15
N LEU A 18 8.15 -17.28 10.14
CA LEU A 18 7.97 -16.32 9.05
C LEU A 18 8.39 -16.89 7.68
N GLY A 19 9.46 -17.69 7.63
CA GLY A 19 9.92 -18.35 6.41
C GLY A 19 8.92 -19.39 5.87
N GLU A 20 8.31 -20.17 6.75
CA GLU A 20 7.26 -21.14 6.39
C GLU A 20 5.98 -20.43 5.95
N ILE A 21 5.64 -19.32 6.62
CA ILE A 21 4.50 -18.46 6.25
C ILE A 21 4.73 -17.89 4.86
N PHE A 22 5.87 -17.26 4.57
CA PHE A 22 6.16 -16.71 3.25
C PHE A 22 6.17 -17.78 2.16
N SER A 23 6.74 -18.95 2.43
CA SER A 23 6.68 -20.08 1.50
C SER A 23 5.24 -20.50 1.21
N SER A 24 4.42 -20.62 2.27
CA SER A 24 3.00 -20.95 2.16
C SER A 24 2.20 -19.88 1.42
N LEU A 25 2.52 -18.59 1.61
CA LEU A 25 1.89 -17.49 0.88
C LEU A 25 2.26 -17.50 -0.60
N ILE A 26 3.50 -17.85 -0.96
CA ILE A 26 3.91 -18.00 -2.36
C ILE A 26 3.11 -19.12 -3.03
N PHE A 27 3.10 -20.33 -2.46
CA PHE A 27 2.34 -21.43 -3.05
C PHE A 27 0.83 -21.18 -3.01
N GLY A 28 0.32 -20.64 -1.91
CA GLY A 28 -1.09 -20.33 -1.72
C GLY A 28 -1.59 -19.28 -2.70
N SER A 29 -0.83 -18.21 -2.94
CA SER A 29 -1.18 -17.17 -3.91
C SER A 29 -1.16 -17.68 -5.35
N LEU A 30 -0.22 -18.56 -5.71
CA LEU A 30 -0.22 -19.21 -7.02
C LEU A 30 -1.49 -20.05 -7.23
N VAL A 31 -1.83 -20.92 -6.27
CA VAL A 31 -3.06 -21.72 -6.31
C VAL A 31 -4.30 -20.82 -6.35
N PHE A 32 -4.30 -19.75 -5.56
CA PHE A 32 -5.38 -18.78 -5.53
C PHE A 32 -5.59 -18.08 -6.88
N CYS A 33 -4.52 -17.69 -7.57
CA CYS A 33 -4.60 -17.05 -8.88
C CYS A 33 -5.07 -18.04 -9.96
N VAL A 34 -4.68 -19.33 -9.87
CA VAL A 34 -5.23 -20.37 -10.74
C VAL A 34 -6.74 -20.52 -10.53
N PHE A 35 -7.19 -20.48 -9.27
CA PHE A 35 -8.60 -20.47 -8.95
C PHE A 35 -9.33 -19.25 -9.57
N LEU A 36 -8.76 -18.05 -9.49
CA LEU A 36 -9.34 -16.85 -10.12
C LEU A 36 -9.43 -16.96 -11.64
N TYR A 37 -8.39 -17.51 -12.27
CA TYR A 37 -8.40 -17.77 -13.70
C TYR A 37 -9.53 -18.74 -14.11
N ILE A 38 -9.66 -19.88 -13.42
CA ILE A 38 -10.73 -20.85 -13.68
C ILE A 38 -12.11 -20.24 -13.41
N LYS A 39 -12.25 -19.51 -12.29
CA LYS A 39 -13.50 -18.83 -11.93
C LYS A 39 -13.91 -17.83 -13.01
N GLY A 40 -12.99 -17.03 -13.54
CA GLY A 40 -13.27 -16.08 -14.62
C GLY A 40 -13.80 -16.75 -15.89
N HIS A 41 -13.34 -17.97 -16.19
CA HIS A 41 -13.86 -18.74 -17.34
C HIS A 41 -15.20 -19.43 -17.09
N VAL A 42 -15.39 -20.02 -15.90
CA VAL A 42 -16.53 -20.90 -15.62
C VAL A 42 -17.71 -20.15 -15.01
N ALA A 43 -17.44 -19.18 -14.14
CA ALA A 43 -18.45 -18.47 -13.36
C ALA A 43 -18.05 -16.99 -13.14
N PRO A 44 -18.00 -16.18 -14.21
CA PRO A 44 -17.73 -14.76 -14.10
C PRO A 44 -18.80 -14.05 -13.26
N SER A 45 -18.37 -13.13 -12.40
CA SER A 45 -19.23 -12.38 -11.49
C SER A 45 -19.92 -11.19 -12.16
N SER A 46 -19.41 -10.73 -13.30
CA SER A 46 -19.97 -9.64 -14.09
C SER A 46 -19.72 -9.86 -15.58
N THR A 47 -20.34 -9.03 -16.41
CA THR A 47 -20.07 -8.95 -17.86
C THR A 47 -18.71 -8.34 -18.18
N ASP A 48 -18.06 -7.71 -17.19
CA ASP A 48 -16.70 -7.18 -17.29
C ASP A 48 -15.68 -8.28 -16.95
N SER A 49 -15.79 -9.37 -17.71
CA SER A 49 -14.86 -10.49 -17.72
C SER A 49 -14.46 -10.79 -19.15
N GLY A 50 -13.19 -11.06 -19.39
CA GLY A 50 -12.73 -11.38 -20.73
C GLY A 50 -11.33 -11.94 -20.77
N SER A 51 -11.07 -12.76 -21.79
CA SER A 51 -9.78 -13.36 -22.09
C SER A 51 -9.09 -12.64 -23.24
N SER A 52 -7.78 -12.53 -23.16
CA SER A 52 -6.89 -12.08 -24.24
C SER A 52 -6.62 -13.18 -25.28
N GLY A 53 -7.08 -14.42 -25.03
CA GLY A 53 -6.77 -15.61 -25.82
C GLY A 53 -5.44 -16.27 -25.45
N ASN A 54 -4.66 -15.67 -24.55
CA ASN A 54 -3.40 -16.23 -24.05
C ASN A 54 -3.49 -16.52 -22.54
N ILE A 55 -3.40 -17.79 -22.18
CA ILE A 55 -3.50 -18.31 -20.81
C ILE A 55 -2.53 -17.59 -19.85
N ILE A 56 -1.30 -17.32 -20.30
CA ILE A 56 -0.27 -16.69 -19.46
C ILE A 56 -0.63 -15.25 -19.14
N ILE A 57 -1.11 -14.51 -20.15
CA ILE A 57 -1.51 -13.10 -20.00
C ILE A 57 -2.75 -13.02 -19.11
N ASP A 58 -3.74 -13.89 -19.34
CA ASP A 58 -4.98 -13.91 -18.57
C ASP A 58 -4.75 -14.31 -17.10
N PHE A 59 -3.82 -15.22 -16.84
CA PHE A 59 -3.39 -15.54 -15.49
C PHE A 59 -2.68 -14.36 -14.81
N TYR A 60 -1.78 -13.68 -15.54
CA TYR A 60 -1.00 -12.58 -15.01
C TYR A 60 -1.86 -11.34 -14.69
N TRP A 61 -2.63 -10.88 -15.67
CA TRP A 61 -3.47 -9.67 -15.56
C TRP A 61 -4.79 -9.95 -14.85
N GLY A 62 -5.34 -11.15 -15.00
CA GLY A 62 -6.64 -11.51 -14.46
C GLY A 62 -7.76 -11.37 -15.48
N MET A 63 -8.78 -12.21 -15.29
CA MET A 63 -9.94 -12.33 -16.17
C MET A 63 -11.08 -11.38 -15.79
N GLU A 64 -11.18 -11.00 -14.52
CA GLU A 64 -12.29 -10.22 -13.97
C GLU A 64 -11.77 -8.99 -13.26
N LEU A 65 -12.47 -7.85 -13.40
CA LEU A 65 -12.13 -6.64 -12.66
C LEU A 65 -12.42 -6.78 -11.15
N TYR A 66 -13.57 -7.38 -10.80
CA TYR A 66 -14.03 -7.59 -9.42
C TYR A 66 -14.59 -9.01 -9.23
N PRO A 67 -13.73 -10.05 -9.12
CA PRO A 67 -14.23 -11.39 -8.87
C PRO A 67 -14.85 -11.48 -7.48
N ARG A 68 -16.06 -12.02 -7.41
CA ARG A 68 -16.81 -12.17 -6.16
C ARG A 68 -17.06 -13.62 -5.80
N ILE A 69 -16.99 -13.93 -4.51
CA ILE A 69 -17.47 -15.19 -3.94
C ILE A 69 -18.85 -14.94 -3.34
N GLY A 70 -19.88 -15.53 -3.95
CA GLY A 70 -21.27 -15.21 -3.62
C GLY A 70 -21.61 -13.75 -3.93
N LYS A 71 -22.54 -13.16 -3.17
CA LYS A 71 -23.05 -11.80 -3.45
C LYS A 71 -22.20 -10.67 -2.85
N ASN A 72 -21.54 -10.93 -1.70
CA ASN A 72 -21.04 -9.85 -0.84
C ASN A 72 -19.51 -9.87 -0.65
N PHE A 73 -18.80 -10.91 -1.09
CA PHE A 73 -17.36 -11.02 -0.88
C PHE A 73 -16.59 -10.63 -2.13
N ASP A 74 -16.01 -9.43 -2.10
CA ASP A 74 -15.11 -8.94 -3.15
C ASP A 74 -13.67 -9.39 -2.86
N ILE A 75 -13.14 -10.22 -3.75
CA ILE A 75 -11.82 -10.83 -3.55
C ILE A 75 -10.73 -9.76 -3.56
N LYS A 76 -10.84 -8.78 -4.44
CA LYS A 76 -9.78 -7.78 -4.66
C LYS A 76 -9.63 -6.86 -3.46
N VAL A 77 -10.76 -6.48 -2.89
CA VAL A 77 -10.82 -5.70 -1.64
C VAL A 77 -10.28 -6.51 -0.48
N PHE A 78 -10.61 -7.80 -0.43
CA PHE A 78 -10.09 -8.69 0.59
C PHE A 78 -8.56 -8.83 0.49
N THR A 79 -8.00 -9.11 -0.69
CA THR A 79 -6.55 -9.30 -0.86
C THR A 79 -5.79 -8.00 -0.59
N ASN A 80 -6.24 -6.88 -1.13
CA ASN A 80 -5.50 -5.62 -1.05
C ASN A 80 -5.65 -4.96 0.31
N CYS A 81 -6.89 -4.66 0.71
CA CYS A 81 -7.17 -3.83 1.88
C CYS A 81 -7.15 -4.64 3.18
N ARG A 82 -7.72 -5.84 3.18
CA ARG A 82 -7.86 -6.63 4.42
C ARG A 82 -6.61 -7.45 4.66
N PHE A 83 -6.22 -8.33 3.75
CA PHE A 83 -5.05 -9.17 3.95
C PHE A 83 -3.76 -8.34 3.88
N GLY A 84 -3.49 -7.66 2.75
CA GLY A 84 -2.26 -6.92 2.53
C GLY A 84 -2.00 -5.88 3.62
N MET A 85 -2.88 -4.88 3.75
CA MET A 85 -2.65 -3.78 4.70
C MET A 85 -2.71 -4.20 6.17
N MET A 86 -3.56 -5.15 6.57
CA MET A 86 -3.55 -5.63 7.96
C MET A 86 -2.32 -6.48 8.26
N SER A 87 -1.86 -7.31 7.32
CA SER A 87 -0.63 -8.08 7.51
C SER A 87 0.58 -7.17 7.74
N TRP A 88 0.64 -6.02 7.04
CA TRP A 88 1.68 -5.02 7.29
C TRP A 88 1.66 -4.51 8.72
N ALA A 89 0.50 -4.10 9.25
CA ALA A 89 0.38 -3.64 10.63
C ALA A 89 0.72 -4.73 11.66
N VAL A 90 0.22 -5.96 11.43
CA VAL A 90 0.49 -7.11 12.32
C VAL A 90 1.97 -7.44 12.35
N LEU A 91 2.64 -7.48 11.20
CA LEU A 91 4.07 -7.77 11.11
C LEU A 91 4.93 -6.68 11.76
N ALA A 92 4.57 -5.40 11.58
CA ALA A 92 5.26 -4.30 12.24
C ALA A 92 5.27 -4.46 13.78
N VAL A 93 4.12 -4.81 14.38
CA VAL A 93 4.01 -5.08 15.82
C VAL A 93 4.75 -6.37 16.21
N THR A 94 4.66 -7.41 15.38
CA THR A 94 5.34 -8.69 15.58
C THR A 94 6.85 -8.51 15.73
N TYR A 95 7.47 -7.71 14.85
CA TYR A 95 8.90 -7.42 14.92
C TYR A 95 9.31 -6.67 16.19
N CYS A 96 8.51 -5.70 16.61
CA CYS A 96 8.73 -4.97 17.86
C CYS A 96 8.69 -5.91 19.08
N ILE A 97 7.68 -6.78 19.15
CA ILE A 97 7.54 -7.77 20.23
C ILE A 97 8.70 -8.76 20.22
N LYS A 98 9.09 -9.27 19.04
CA LYS A 98 10.20 -10.22 18.94
C LYS A 98 11.52 -9.61 19.41
N GLN A 99 11.78 -8.35 19.08
CA GLN A 99 12.99 -7.68 19.53
C GLN A 99 13.00 -7.49 21.06
N TYR A 100 11.84 -7.19 21.66
CA TYR A 100 11.73 -7.10 23.11
C TYR A 100 12.05 -8.43 23.80
N GLU A 101 11.53 -9.54 23.26
CA GLU A 101 11.81 -10.89 23.79
C GLU A 101 13.29 -11.24 23.69
N ALA A 102 13.89 -11.06 22.51
CA ALA A 102 15.28 -11.46 22.26
C ALA A 102 16.30 -10.67 23.10
N ASN A 103 16.03 -9.38 23.30
CA ASN A 103 17.01 -8.45 23.89
C ASN A 103 16.60 -7.92 25.28
N GLY A 104 15.41 -8.26 25.78
CA GLY A 104 14.81 -7.70 27.00
C GLY A 104 14.44 -6.21 26.90
N ARG A 105 14.65 -5.58 25.74
CA ARG A 105 14.38 -4.17 25.46
C ARG A 105 14.13 -3.95 23.97
N VAL A 106 13.28 -2.99 23.63
CA VAL A 106 13.10 -2.53 22.25
C VAL A 106 14.05 -1.36 22.00
N ALA A 107 14.78 -1.41 20.88
CA ALA A 107 15.64 -0.33 20.44
C ALA A 107 14.79 0.86 19.95
N ASP A 108 15.30 2.08 20.11
CA ASP A 108 14.62 3.30 19.62
C ASP A 108 14.39 3.26 18.11
N SER A 109 15.33 2.68 17.35
CA SER A 109 15.20 2.44 15.91
C SER A 109 13.97 1.61 15.53
N MET A 110 13.73 0.50 16.25
CA MET A 110 12.57 -0.35 16.03
C MET A 110 11.26 0.37 16.39
N LEU A 111 11.25 1.15 17.47
CA LEU A 111 10.08 1.93 17.85
C LEU A 111 9.73 2.97 16.77
N VAL A 112 10.70 3.73 16.28
CA VAL A 112 10.47 4.73 15.22
C VAL A 112 9.93 4.07 13.95
N ASN A 113 10.56 2.99 13.49
CA ASN A 113 10.10 2.21 12.33
C ASN A 113 8.64 1.75 12.52
N THR A 114 8.36 1.10 13.65
CA THR A 114 7.04 0.50 13.93
C THR A 114 5.96 1.58 14.03
N ILE A 115 6.23 2.69 14.71
CA ILE A 115 5.29 3.80 14.86
C ILE A 115 4.97 4.40 13.48
N LEU A 116 5.97 4.69 12.64
CA LEU A 116 5.74 5.26 11.32
C LEU A 116 4.95 4.32 10.41
N MET A 117 5.27 3.02 10.40
CA MET A 117 4.49 2.01 9.65
C MET A 117 3.04 1.94 10.13
N LEU A 118 2.80 1.95 11.45
CA LEU A 118 1.45 1.93 12.00
C LEU A 118 0.67 3.22 11.71
N VAL A 119 1.30 4.38 11.77
CA VAL A 119 0.68 5.67 11.40
C VAL A 119 0.30 5.64 9.91
N TYR A 120 1.17 5.12 9.04
CA TYR A 120 0.89 4.96 7.62
C TYR A 120 -0.30 4.02 7.36
N VAL A 121 -0.33 2.84 7.98
CA VAL A 121 -1.45 1.90 7.82
C VAL A 121 -2.74 2.46 8.41
N THR A 122 -2.66 3.19 9.53
CA THR A 122 -3.82 3.88 10.12
C THR A 122 -4.38 4.95 9.18
N LYS A 123 -3.50 5.75 8.55
CA LYS A 123 -3.88 6.72 7.49
C LYS A 123 -4.65 6.02 6.37
N PHE A 124 -4.17 4.87 5.91
CA PHE A 124 -4.85 4.09 4.87
C PHE A 124 -6.28 3.73 5.27
N PHE A 125 -6.49 3.17 6.47
CA PHE A 125 -7.83 2.79 6.93
C PHE A 125 -8.73 4.00 7.20
N TRP A 126 -8.18 5.13 7.64
CA TRP A 126 -8.93 6.38 7.78
C TRP A 126 -9.43 6.91 6.43
N TRP A 127 -8.65 6.72 5.37
CA TRP A 127 -8.94 7.16 4.00
C TRP A 127 -9.39 6.00 3.08
N GLU A 128 -9.89 4.89 3.63
CA GLU A 128 -10.19 3.69 2.85
C GLU A 128 -11.15 3.97 1.67
N ALA A 129 -12.11 4.88 1.85
CA ALA A 129 -13.06 5.29 0.80
C ALA A 129 -12.39 5.88 -0.44
N GLY A 130 -11.24 6.55 -0.29
CA GLY A 130 -10.51 7.11 -1.42
C GLY A 130 -9.72 6.07 -2.21
N TYR A 131 -9.24 5.01 -1.54
CA TYR A 131 -8.50 3.91 -2.17
C TYR A 131 -9.28 3.19 -3.27
N TRP A 132 -10.62 3.18 -3.20
CA TRP A 132 -11.48 2.61 -4.24
C TRP A 132 -11.34 3.26 -5.61
N ASN A 133 -10.86 4.50 -5.67
CA ASN A 133 -10.68 5.25 -6.91
C ASN A 133 -9.24 5.17 -7.44
N THR A 134 -8.40 4.30 -6.86
CA THR A 134 -7.03 4.06 -7.35
C THR A 134 -7.04 3.18 -8.59
N MET A 135 -5.94 3.23 -9.35
CA MET A 135 -5.73 2.36 -10.52
C MET A 135 -5.88 0.89 -10.15
N ASP A 136 -5.24 0.49 -9.05
CA ASP A 136 -5.25 -0.88 -8.52
C ASP A 136 -6.67 -1.41 -8.38
N ILE A 137 -7.62 -0.62 -7.85
CA ILE A 137 -9.00 -1.06 -7.63
C ILE A 137 -9.89 -0.80 -8.85
N ALA A 138 -9.80 0.37 -9.48
CA ALA A 138 -10.74 0.79 -10.49
C ALA A 138 -10.47 0.23 -11.90
N HIS A 139 -9.22 -0.12 -12.23
CA HIS A 139 -8.82 -0.46 -13.60
C HIS A 139 -8.13 -1.81 -13.72
N ASP A 140 -7.27 -2.18 -12.77
CA ASP A 140 -6.48 -3.42 -12.88
C ASP A 140 -7.32 -4.66 -12.59
N ARG A 141 -7.24 -5.71 -13.41
CA ARG A 141 -7.99 -6.94 -13.14
C ARG A 141 -7.36 -7.74 -12.00
N ALA A 142 -8.17 -8.57 -11.35
CA ALA A 142 -7.71 -9.41 -10.24
C ALA A 142 -7.04 -10.68 -10.78
N GLY A 143 -5.76 -10.56 -11.12
CA GLY A 143 -4.88 -11.65 -11.54
C GLY A 143 -3.69 -11.83 -10.61
N PHE A 144 -2.70 -12.61 -11.08
CA PHE A 144 -1.46 -12.83 -10.34
C PHE A 144 -0.76 -11.54 -9.95
N TYR A 145 -0.65 -10.56 -10.85
CA TYR A 145 0.06 -9.30 -10.59
C TYR A 145 -0.42 -8.60 -9.31
N ILE A 146 -1.73 -8.35 -9.18
CA ILE A 146 -2.31 -7.66 -8.02
C ILE A 146 -2.38 -8.61 -6.81
N CYS A 147 -2.91 -9.82 -6.97
CA CYS A 147 -3.15 -10.71 -5.84
C CYS A 147 -1.85 -11.19 -5.20
N TRP A 148 -0.84 -11.58 -5.98
CA TRP A 148 0.47 -11.97 -5.46
C TRP A 148 1.18 -10.78 -4.80
N GLY A 149 1.07 -9.59 -5.41
CA GLY A 149 1.59 -8.34 -4.84
C GLY A 149 1.06 -8.11 -3.42
N CYS A 150 -0.25 -8.19 -3.22
CA CYS A 150 -0.84 -7.92 -1.90
C CYS A 150 -0.70 -9.09 -0.91
N LEU A 151 -0.72 -10.34 -1.37
CA LEU A 151 -0.64 -11.51 -0.49
C LEU A 151 0.79 -11.87 -0.07
N VAL A 152 1.79 -11.57 -0.90
CA VAL A 152 3.18 -12.00 -0.68
C VAL A 152 4.11 -10.80 -0.60
N TRP A 153 4.06 -9.92 -1.60
CA TRP A 153 5.04 -8.84 -1.72
C TRP A 153 4.90 -7.79 -0.62
N VAL A 154 3.67 -7.36 -0.31
CA VAL A 154 3.40 -6.43 0.80
C VAL A 154 3.90 -6.98 2.15
N PRO A 155 3.46 -8.16 2.64
CA PRO A 155 3.94 -8.66 3.93
C PRO A 155 5.45 -8.93 3.95
N SER A 156 6.06 -9.29 2.83
CA SER A 156 7.50 -9.62 2.80
C SER A 156 8.40 -8.39 2.64
N VAL A 157 8.17 -7.60 1.60
CA VAL A 157 9.09 -6.52 1.19
C VAL A 157 8.79 -5.22 1.94
N TYR A 158 7.52 -4.85 2.10
CA TYR A 158 7.16 -3.55 2.70
C TYR A 158 7.49 -3.54 4.21
N THR A 159 7.50 -4.71 4.83
CA THR A 159 7.81 -4.88 6.25
C THR A 159 9.29 -5.22 6.52
N SER A 160 10.08 -5.41 5.45
CA SER A 160 11.49 -5.82 5.54
C SER A 160 12.40 -4.89 6.35
N PRO A 161 12.21 -3.55 6.41
CA PRO A 161 13.02 -2.71 7.30
C PRO A 161 12.84 -3.08 8.77
N GLY A 162 11.59 -3.35 9.18
CA GLY A 162 11.26 -3.82 10.52
C GLY A 162 11.85 -5.19 10.79
N MET A 163 11.72 -6.13 9.84
CA MET A 163 12.30 -7.47 9.95
C MET A 163 13.82 -7.42 10.17
N TYR A 164 14.53 -6.57 9.42
CA TYR A 164 15.96 -6.39 9.56
C TYR A 164 16.35 -5.87 10.96
N LEU A 165 15.61 -4.89 11.47
CA LEU A 165 15.87 -4.27 12.77
C LEU A 165 15.72 -5.26 13.94
N VAL A 166 14.93 -6.33 13.81
CA VAL A 166 14.78 -7.34 14.88
C VAL A 166 16.15 -7.88 15.31
N ASN A 167 16.98 -8.25 14.34
CA ASN A 167 18.31 -8.82 14.58
C ASN A 167 19.43 -7.77 14.61
N HIS A 168 19.15 -6.52 14.22
CA HIS A 168 20.12 -5.43 14.17
C HIS A 168 19.62 -4.22 14.98
N PRO A 169 19.54 -4.33 16.32
CA PRO A 169 19.09 -3.24 17.16
C PRO A 169 20.09 -2.07 17.10
N VAL A 170 19.64 -0.93 16.58
CA VAL A 170 20.43 0.30 16.54
C VAL A 170 19.96 1.22 17.66
N ASN A 171 20.89 1.77 18.46
CA ASN A 171 20.58 2.85 19.39
C ASN A 171 20.88 4.20 18.69
N LEU A 172 19.83 4.93 18.31
CA LEU A 172 19.92 6.22 17.63
C LEU A 172 20.15 7.39 18.61
N GLY A 173 19.69 7.24 19.85
CA GLY A 173 19.53 8.30 20.82
C GLY A 173 18.21 9.04 20.63
N THR A 174 17.64 9.54 21.73
CA THR A 174 16.31 10.18 21.77
C THR A 174 16.18 11.32 20.78
N GLN A 175 17.22 12.12 20.59
CA GLN A 175 17.20 13.29 19.71
C GLN A 175 17.06 12.88 18.23
N LEU A 176 17.88 11.95 17.75
CA LEU A 176 17.82 11.48 16.37
C LEU A 176 16.52 10.70 16.10
N ALA A 177 16.11 9.85 17.04
CA ALA A 177 14.84 9.13 16.97
C ALA A 177 13.64 10.09 16.83
N LEU A 178 13.60 11.16 17.63
CA LEU A 178 12.57 12.19 17.53
C LEU A 178 12.62 12.94 16.21
N TYR A 179 13.81 13.29 15.69
CA TYR A 179 13.92 13.97 14.40
C TYR A 179 13.40 13.12 13.25
N ILE A 180 13.74 11.83 13.22
CA ILE A 180 13.24 10.90 12.19
C ILE A 180 11.72 10.78 12.28
N LEU A 181 11.18 10.64 13.48
CA LEU A 181 9.74 10.52 13.70
C LEU A 181 8.99 11.80 13.27
N ILE A 182 9.49 12.97 13.70
CA ILE A 182 8.92 14.28 13.37
C ILE A 182 9.06 14.60 11.88
N ALA A 183 10.06 14.06 11.18
CA ALA A 183 10.18 14.20 9.72
C ALA A 183 9.26 13.22 8.96
N GLY A 184 9.12 11.99 9.45
CA GLY A 184 8.31 10.95 8.81
C GLY A 184 6.81 11.22 8.88
N VAL A 185 6.28 11.65 10.03
CA VAL A 185 4.83 11.88 10.22
C VAL A 185 4.27 12.94 9.26
N PRO A 186 4.91 14.12 9.07
CA PRO A 186 4.48 15.09 8.06
C PRO A 186 4.53 14.55 6.64
N CYS A 187 5.49 13.69 6.27
CA CYS A 187 5.49 13.07 4.94
C CYS A 187 4.22 12.23 4.73
N ILE A 188 3.87 11.40 5.72
CA ILE A 188 2.65 10.58 5.69
C ILE A 188 1.40 11.49 5.59
N TYR A 189 1.36 12.58 6.36
CA TYR A 189 0.25 13.53 6.34
C TYR A 189 0.13 14.28 5.00
N ILE A 190 1.25 14.77 4.45
CA ILE A 190 1.27 15.51 3.17
C ILE A 190 0.80 14.59 2.05
N ASN A 191 1.24 13.33 2.02
CA ASN A 191 0.74 12.34 1.06
C ASN A 191 -0.81 12.22 1.14
N TYR A 192 -1.36 12.03 2.35
CA TYR A 192 -2.81 12.02 2.55
C TYR A 192 -3.49 13.33 2.12
N ASP A 193 -2.91 14.48 2.46
CA ASP A 193 -3.52 15.78 2.14
C ASP A 193 -3.56 16.04 0.64
N CYS A 194 -2.56 15.56 -0.12
CA CYS A 194 -2.58 15.60 -1.58
C CYS A 194 -3.79 14.85 -2.15
N ASP A 195 -4.01 13.62 -1.70
CA ASP A 195 -5.09 12.76 -2.17
C ASP A 195 -6.46 13.30 -1.74
N ARG A 196 -6.58 13.71 -0.48
CA ARG A 196 -7.77 14.37 0.07
C ARG A 196 -8.13 15.62 -0.73
N GLN A 197 -7.14 16.45 -1.06
CA GLN A 197 -7.34 17.68 -1.84
C GLN A 197 -7.87 17.36 -3.25
N ARG A 198 -7.32 16.33 -3.94
CA ARG A 198 -7.82 15.89 -5.24
C ARG A 198 -9.25 15.37 -5.16
N GLN A 199 -9.53 14.53 -4.17
CA GLN A 199 -10.83 13.91 -3.98
C GLN A 199 -11.91 14.96 -3.67
N GLU A 200 -11.63 15.88 -2.75
CA GLU A 200 -12.57 16.94 -2.37
C GLU A 200 -12.82 17.93 -3.52
N PHE A 201 -11.78 18.26 -4.28
CA PHE A 201 -11.92 19.08 -5.49
C PHE A 201 -12.86 18.43 -6.52
N ARG A 202 -12.70 17.12 -6.78
CA ARG A 202 -13.57 16.38 -7.69
C ARG A 202 -14.99 16.26 -7.14
N ARG A 203 -15.15 15.94 -5.85
CA ARG A 203 -16.45 15.82 -5.17
C ARG A 203 -17.28 17.10 -5.22
N THR A 204 -16.62 18.25 -5.14
CA THR A 204 -17.27 19.57 -5.16
C THR A 204 -17.38 20.20 -6.54
N ASN A 205 -17.03 19.47 -7.61
CA ASN A 205 -16.95 20.00 -8.98
C ASN A 205 -16.08 21.27 -9.08
N GLY A 206 -15.00 21.31 -8.30
CA GLY A 206 -14.04 22.40 -8.24
C GLY A 206 -14.57 23.68 -7.59
N LYS A 207 -15.43 23.53 -6.56
CA LYS A 207 -15.91 24.63 -5.71
C LYS A 207 -15.23 24.66 -4.32
N ALA A 208 -14.56 23.58 -3.92
CA ALA A 208 -13.81 23.52 -2.67
C ALA A 208 -12.66 24.54 -2.66
N LEU A 209 -12.41 25.18 -1.52
CA LEU A 209 -11.24 26.03 -1.32
C LEU A 209 -9.98 25.17 -1.20
N VAL A 210 -8.91 25.61 -1.85
CA VAL A 210 -7.58 25.00 -1.77
C VAL A 210 -6.65 26.00 -1.09
N TRP A 211 -6.14 25.63 0.09
CA TRP A 211 -5.33 26.51 0.95
C TRP A 211 -5.98 27.89 1.18
N GLY A 212 -7.28 27.89 1.45
CA GLY A 212 -8.05 29.11 1.75
C GLY A 212 -8.40 29.98 0.54
N LYS A 213 -8.05 29.57 -0.68
CA LYS A 213 -8.33 30.31 -1.93
C LYS A 213 -9.18 29.48 -2.89
N ALA A 214 -9.86 30.16 -3.80
CA ALA A 214 -10.55 29.48 -4.90
C ALA A 214 -9.52 28.73 -5.77
N PRO A 215 -9.76 27.45 -6.10
CA PRO A 215 -8.78 26.64 -6.81
C PRO A 215 -8.65 27.09 -8.26
N SER A 216 -7.42 27.05 -8.78
CA SER A 216 -7.20 27.11 -10.22
C SER A 216 -7.52 25.75 -10.84
N LYS A 217 -8.21 25.74 -11.97
CA LYS A 217 -8.61 24.51 -12.65
C LYS A 217 -8.60 24.62 -14.17
N ILE A 218 -8.32 23.51 -14.82
CA ILE A 218 -8.45 23.33 -16.26
C ILE A 218 -9.68 22.43 -16.50
N VAL A 219 -10.51 22.80 -17.47
CA VAL A 219 -11.63 21.97 -17.94
C VAL A 219 -11.18 21.32 -19.24
N ALA A 220 -10.90 20.02 -19.19
CA ALA A 220 -10.54 19.22 -20.36
C ALA A 220 -11.81 18.56 -20.92
N SER A 221 -12.07 18.75 -22.21
CA SER A 221 -13.16 18.05 -22.92
C SER A 221 -12.57 16.89 -23.70
N TYR A 222 -13.11 15.68 -23.55
CA TYR A 222 -12.70 14.50 -24.31
C TYR A 222 -13.92 13.76 -24.85
N THR A 223 -13.78 13.13 -26.00
CA THR A 223 -14.83 12.32 -26.61
C THR A 223 -14.57 10.85 -26.24
N THR A 224 -15.56 10.23 -25.62
CA THR A 224 -15.53 8.80 -25.30
C THR A 224 -15.59 7.96 -26.58
N THR A 225 -15.21 6.69 -26.49
CA THR A 225 -15.34 5.71 -27.58
C THR A 225 -16.80 5.51 -28.04
N SER A 226 -17.78 5.85 -27.21
CA SER A 226 -19.21 5.87 -27.56
C SER A 226 -19.67 7.18 -28.22
N GLY A 227 -18.77 8.13 -28.48
CA GLY A 227 -19.08 9.42 -29.11
C GLY A 227 -19.61 10.50 -28.16
N GLU A 228 -19.72 10.23 -26.86
CA GLU A 228 -20.15 11.24 -25.88
C GLU A 228 -18.99 12.16 -25.50
N THR A 229 -19.21 13.47 -25.58
CA THR A 229 -18.27 14.48 -25.06
C THR A 229 -18.41 14.57 -23.55
N LYS A 230 -17.34 14.23 -22.82
CA LYS A 230 -17.26 14.35 -21.37
C LYS A 230 -16.26 15.44 -20.99
N ASN A 231 -16.61 16.16 -19.93
CA ASN A 231 -15.75 17.20 -19.36
C ASN A 231 -15.11 16.65 -18.07
N SER A 232 -13.78 16.73 -17.99
CA SER A 232 -13.00 16.44 -16.80
C SER A 232 -12.41 17.73 -16.24
N ILE A 233 -12.36 17.85 -14.91
CA ILE A 233 -11.74 18.99 -14.23
C ILE A 233 -10.39 18.56 -13.66
N LEU A 234 -9.36 19.34 -13.96
CA LEU A 234 -8.00 19.14 -13.48
C LEU A 234 -7.63 20.26 -12.51
N LEU A 235 -7.14 19.88 -11.33
CA LEU A 235 -6.71 20.81 -10.30
C LEU A 235 -5.28 21.29 -10.59
N THR A 236 -5.07 22.60 -10.63
CA THR A 236 -3.76 23.23 -10.92
C THR A 236 -3.29 24.17 -9.79
N SER A 237 -3.80 23.96 -8.58
CA SER A 237 -3.44 24.72 -7.38
C SER A 237 -3.23 23.80 -6.17
N GLY A 238 -2.61 24.31 -5.10
CA GLY A 238 -2.22 23.49 -3.95
C GLY A 238 -1.05 22.57 -4.30
N TRP A 239 -1.08 21.33 -3.81
CA TRP A 239 -0.03 20.34 -4.06
C TRP A 239 0.08 20.00 -5.55
N TRP A 240 -1.06 19.88 -6.23
CA TRP A 240 -1.16 19.57 -7.66
C TRP A 240 -0.73 20.73 -8.56
N GLY A 241 -0.58 21.93 -8.01
CA GLY A 241 0.04 23.07 -8.70
C GLY A 241 1.57 23.09 -8.62
N LEU A 242 2.17 22.38 -7.64
CA LEU A 242 3.62 22.30 -7.49
C LEU A 242 4.24 21.27 -8.44
N SER A 243 3.57 20.11 -8.58
CA SER A 243 3.96 19.04 -9.50
C SER A 243 2.75 18.18 -9.85
N ARG A 244 2.73 17.62 -11.06
CA ARG A 244 1.67 16.73 -11.56
C ARG A 244 1.45 15.52 -10.65
N HIS A 245 2.54 14.99 -10.09
CA HIS A 245 2.54 13.79 -9.24
C HIS A 245 3.18 14.07 -7.87
N PHE A 246 2.91 15.25 -7.28
CA PHE A 246 3.57 15.66 -6.03
C PHE A 246 3.45 14.62 -4.90
N HIS A 247 2.31 13.96 -4.77
CA HIS A 247 2.05 12.91 -3.77
C HIS A 247 3.01 11.71 -3.77
N TYR A 248 3.75 11.46 -4.86
CA TYR A 248 4.76 10.39 -4.91
C TYR A 248 6.02 10.72 -4.11
N VAL A 249 6.39 12.00 -4.01
CA VAL A 249 7.55 12.44 -3.22
C VAL A 249 7.39 12.15 -1.72
N PRO A 250 6.31 12.60 -1.04
CA PRO A 250 6.11 12.30 0.37
C PRO A 250 5.86 10.82 0.63
N GLU A 251 5.39 10.04 -0.35
CA GLU A 251 5.27 8.58 -0.26
C GLU A 251 6.66 7.93 -0.15
N ILE A 252 7.59 8.28 -1.04
CA ILE A 252 8.98 7.81 -1.01
C ILE A 252 9.70 8.28 0.26
N LEU A 253 9.47 9.53 0.67
CA LEU A 253 10.07 10.06 1.89
C LEU A 253 9.53 9.36 3.14
N ALA A 254 8.23 9.06 3.20
CA ALA A 254 7.67 8.27 4.30
C ALA A 254 8.34 6.89 4.35
N ALA A 255 8.46 6.22 3.20
CA ALA A 255 9.18 4.96 3.07
C ALA A 255 10.64 5.03 3.55
N PHE A 256 11.33 6.10 3.18
CA PHE A 256 12.68 6.35 3.64
C PHE A 256 12.74 6.56 5.16
N PHE A 257 11.82 7.33 5.75
CA PHE A 257 11.87 7.67 7.18
C PHE A 257 11.55 6.50 8.11
N TRP A 258 10.74 5.52 7.71
CA TRP A 258 10.62 4.28 8.50
C TRP A 258 11.79 3.32 8.26
N THR A 259 12.55 3.47 7.17
CA THR A 259 13.70 2.61 6.84
C THR A 259 15.03 3.13 7.43
N VAL A 260 15.24 4.45 7.46
CA VAL A 260 16.47 5.10 7.94
C VAL A 260 16.87 4.76 9.40
N PRO A 261 15.98 4.35 10.31
CA PRO A 261 16.41 3.84 11.62
C PRO A 261 17.39 2.65 11.54
N ALA A 262 17.43 1.91 10.43
CA ALA A 262 18.39 0.85 10.19
C ALA A 262 19.82 1.35 9.88
N LEU A 263 19.99 2.67 9.68
CA LEU A 263 21.22 3.31 9.22
C LEU A 263 21.75 2.70 7.91
N PHE A 264 22.93 3.14 7.48
CA PHE A 264 23.45 2.86 6.12
C PHE A 264 24.46 1.70 6.07
N ASN A 265 24.47 0.82 7.07
CA ASN A 265 25.43 -0.28 7.13
C ASN A 265 25.14 -1.38 6.10
N HIS A 266 23.86 -1.60 5.78
CA HIS A 266 23.42 -2.63 4.85
C HIS A 266 22.40 -2.07 3.87
N PHE A 267 22.45 -2.53 2.63
CA PHE A 267 21.51 -2.13 1.58
C PHE A 267 20.12 -2.76 1.75
N LEU A 268 20.04 -3.94 2.38
CA LEU A 268 18.82 -4.76 2.45
C LEU A 268 17.57 -3.99 2.92
N PRO A 269 17.60 -3.15 3.98
CA PRO A 269 16.42 -2.38 4.41
C PRO A 269 15.94 -1.39 3.35
N TYR A 270 16.85 -0.82 2.56
CA TYR A 270 16.54 0.17 1.53
C TYR A 270 16.03 -0.44 0.22
N PHE A 271 16.03 -1.77 0.09
CA PHE A 271 15.47 -2.44 -1.08
C PHE A 271 14.01 -2.01 -1.33
N TYR A 272 13.20 -1.91 -0.27
CA TYR A 272 11.82 -1.42 -0.37
C TYR A 272 11.73 0.01 -0.92
N VAL A 273 12.60 0.92 -0.44
CA VAL A 273 12.62 2.32 -0.91
C VAL A 273 12.99 2.39 -2.38
N VAL A 274 14.00 1.63 -2.81
CA VAL A 274 14.42 1.57 -4.22
C VAL A 274 13.32 0.99 -5.10
N PHE A 275 12.69 -0.10 -4.66
CA PHE A 275 11.54 -0.69 -5.36
C PHE A 275 10.40 0.33 -5.52
N LEU A 276 10.06 1.07 -4.45
CA LEU A 276 8.99 2.05 -4.47
C LEU A 276 9.28 3.22 -5.42
N ILE A 277 10.54 3.66 -5.51
CA ILE A 277 10.96 4.68 -6.47
C ILE A 277 10.71 4.19 -7.91
N ILE A 278 11.11 2.96 -8.23
CA ILE A 278 10.92 2.37 -9.56
C ILE A 278 9.42 2.25 -9.87
N LEU A 279 8.63 1.73 -8.93
CA LEU A 279 7.18 1.56 -9.08
C LEU A 279 6.47 2.90 -9.35
N LEU A 280 6.78 3.94 -8.58
CA LEU A 280 6.14 5.24 -8.73
C LEU A 280 6.60 5.98 -9.99
N PHE A 281 7.82 5.72 -10.45
CA PHE A 281 8.29 6.27 -11.73
C PHE A 281 7.56 5.63 -12.92
N ASP A 282 7.41 4.30 -12.92
CA ASP A 282 6.64 3.58 -13.93
C ASP A 282 5.16 4.02 -13.94
N ARG A 283 4.59 4.19 -12.75
CA ARG A 283 3.22 4.71 -12.60
C ARG A 283 3.07 6.15 -13.08
N ALA A 284 4.03 7.03 -12.79
CA ALA A 284 4.01 8.40 -13.26
C ALA A 284 4.01 8.49 -14.80
N ASN A 285 4.71 7.57 -15.48
CA ASN A 285 4.68 7.50 -16.94
C ASN A 285 3.36 6.94 -17.49
N SER A 286 2.69 6.06 -16.73
CA SER A 286 1.39 5.50 -17.12
C SER A 286 0.21 6.45 -16.85
N ASP A 287 0.35 7.34 -15.87
CA ASP A 287 -0.65 8.35 -15.51
C ASP A 287 -0.60 9.62 -16.40
N ASP A 288 0.51 9.86 -17.09
CA ASP A 288 0.76 10.99 -17.99
C ASP A 288 0.16 10.76 -19.40
#